data_AF-A0A8J5WHR8-F1
#
_entry.id   AF-A0A8J5WHR8-F1
#
_cell.length_a   1.000
_cell.length_b   1.000
_cell.length_c   1.000
_cell.angle_alpha   90.00
_cell.angle_beta   90.00
_cell.angle_gamma   90.00
#
_symmetry.space_group_name_H-M   'P 1'
#
loop_
_entity.id
_entity.type
_entity.pdbx_description
1 polymer ?
#
loop_
_entity_poly.entity_id
_entity_poly.type
_entity_poly.pdbx_seq_one_letter_code
_entity_poly.pdbx_strand_id
1 'polypeptide(L)' 'MLPRYVDVVVGDVVDASSVQDVVPGCNKVIYCAIARSAIMGDLSRVDNQGVRNVTKSFQQEQTIDCQIQIFQIS' A
#
# COMPACT_ATOMS: atom_id res chain seq x y z
N MET A 1 -13.99 14.85 -12.35
CA MET A 1 -12.77 15.61 -12.71
C MET A 1 -11.79 15.43 -11.57
N LEU A 2 -10.72 14.68 -11.78
CA LEU A 2 -9.65 14.51 -10.78
C LEU A 2 -8.68 15.70 -10.87
N PRO A 3 -8.04 16.12 -9.77
CA PRO A 3 -7.01 17.16 -9.81
C PRO A 3 -5.85 16.77 -10.74
N ARG A 4 -5.17 17.76 -11.32
CA ARG A 4 -4.06 17.55 -12.30
C ARG A 4 -2.84 16.78 -11.76
N TYR A 5 -2.73 16.61 -10.45
CA TYR A 5 -1.61 15.93 -9.79
C TYR A 5 -2.04 14.64 -9.10
N VAL A 6 -3.18 14.08 -9.52
CA VAL A 6 -3.71 12.82 -9.01
C VAL A 6 -3.67 11.81 -10.14
N ASP A 7 -2.92 10.74 -9.93
CA ASP A 7 -3.02 9.54 -10.73
C ASP A 7 -3.82 8.49 -9.94
N VAL A 8 -4.64 7.72 -10.65
CA VAL A 8 -5.46 6.66 -10.06
C VAL A 8 -5.08 5.35 -10.71
N VAL A 9 -4.48 4.47 -9.92
CA VAL A 9 -4.15 3.11 -10.34
C VAL A 9 -5.17 2.15 -9.75
N VAL A 10 -5.62 1.21 -10.59
CA VAL A 10 -6.54 0.14 -10.19
C VAL A 10 -5.73 -1.14 -10.03
N GLY A 11 -5.72 -1.70 -8.82
CA GLY A 11 -5.02 -2.93 -8.48
C GLY A 11 -5.40 -3.44 -7.10
N ASP A 12 -4.92 -4.62 -6.73
CA ASP A 12 -5.13 -5.20 -5.40
C ASP A 12 -3.86 -5.05 -4.56
N VAL A 13 -3.99 -4.52 -3.35
CA VAL A 13 -2.87 -4.38 -2.38
C VAL A 13 -2.28 -5.72 -1.96
N VAL A 14 -3.06 -6.81 -2.06
CA VAL A 14 -2.61 -8.18 -1.79
C VAL A 14 -1.73 -8.71 -2.93
N ASP A 15 -1.87 -8.18 -4.15
CA ASP A 15 -1.02 -8.50 -5.28
C ASP A 15 0.25 -7.63 -5.28
N ALA A 16 1.42 -8.27 -5.21
CA ALA A 16 2.68 -7.54 -5.08
C ALA A 16 3.05 -6.78 -6.36
N SER A 17 2.74 -7.31 -7.55
CA SER A 17 2.99 -6.61 -8.82
C SER A 17 2.21 -5.30 -8.89
N SER A 18 0.93 -5.34 -8.54
CA SER A 18 0.06 -4.16 -8.51
C SER A 18 0.61 -3.04 -7.62
N VAL A 19 1.31 -3.38 -6.54
CA VAL A 19 1.89 -2.38 -5.62
C VAL A 19 3.26 -1.89 -6.10
N GLN A 20 4.07 -2.78 -6.68
CA GLN A 20 5.39 -2.44 -7.20
C GLN A 20 5.36 -1.45 -8.36
N ASP A 21 4.27 -1.42 -9.15
CA ASP A 21 4.15 -0.48 -10.26
C ASP A 21 3.81 0.95 -9.83
N VAL A 22 3.32 1.14 -8.59
CA VAL A 22 2.69 2.41 -8.15
C VAL A 22 3.48 3.10 -7.04
N VAL A 23 4.19 2.34 -6.24
CA VAL A 23 5.01 2.86 -5.12
C VAL A 23 6.28 3.61 -5.59
N PRO A 24 6.95 3.25 -6.70
CA PRO A 24 8.10 4.01 -7.22
C PRO A 24 7.80 5.50 -7.41
N GLY A 25 8.75 6.34 -6.99
CA GLY A 25 8.60 7.81 -7.06
C GLY A 25 7.70 8.44 -5.99
N CYS A 26 7.11 7.67 -5.07
CA CYS A 26 6.36 8.23 -3.93
C CYS A 26 7.31 8.67 -2.80
N ASN A 27 7.14 9.89 -2.28
CA ASN A 27 7.88 10.35 -1.09
C ASN A 27 7.27 9.86 0.24
N LYS A 28 5.97 9.57 0.24
CA LYS A 28 5.20 9.11 1.39
C LYS A 28 4.08 8.21 0.91
N VAL A 29 3.80 7.17 1.68
CA VAL A 29 2.64 6.28 1.44
C VAL A 29 1.65 6.41 2.59
N ILE A 30 0.37 6.56 2.26
CA ILE A 30 -0.75 6.52 3.22
C ILE A 30 -1.56 5.27 2.89
N TYR A 31 -1.59 4.32 3.83
CA TYR A 31 -2.32 3.06 3.64
C TYR A 31 -3.67 3.12 4.35
N CYS A 32 -4.75 3.22 3.58
CA CYS A 32 -6.12 3.19 4.08
C CYS A 32 -6.90 2.13 3.31
N ALA A 33 -6.73 0.88 3.71
CA ALA A 33 -7.47 -0.25 3.17
C ALA A 33 -8.02 -1.08 4.32
N ILE A 34 -9.21 -1.64 4.10
CA ILE A 34 -9.86 -2.58 5.01
C ILE A 34 -10.50 -3.67 4.15
N ALA A 35 -10.45 -4.92 4.61
CA ALA A 35 -11.20 -5.96 3.95
C ALA A 35 -12.70 -5.66 4.04
N ARG A 36 -13.43 -5.82 2.93
CA ARG A 36 -14.90 -5.72 2.94
C ARG A 36 -15.59 -6.86 3.69
N SER A 37 -14.83 -7.90 4.05
CA SER A 37 -15.28 -9.11 4.73
C SER A 37 -14.67 -9.17 6.14
N ALA A 38 -15.48 -9.57 7.12
CA ALA A 38 -15.04 -9.85 8.49
C ALA A 38 -14.45 -11.28 8.65
N ILE A 39 -14.33 -12.04 7.55
CA ILE A 39 -13.61 -13.32 7.57
C ILE A 39 -12.14 -13.00 7.86
N MET A 40 -11.61 -13.52 8.97
CA MET A 40 -10.24 -13.22 9.44
C MET A 40 -9.16 -13.45 8.37
N GLY A 41 -9.39 -14.40 7.45
CA GLY A 41 -8.49 -14.66 6.32
C GLY A 41 -8.36 -13.48 5.37
N ASP A 42 -9.46 -12.80 5.04
CA ASP A 42 -9.44 -11.64 4.14
C ASP A 42 -8.92 -10.41 4.85
N LEU A 43 -9.28 -10.23 6.12
CA LEU A 43 -8.80 -9.13 6.95
C LEU A 43 -7.28 -9.18 7.12
N SER A 44 -6.74 -10.35 7.47
CA SER A 44 -5.28 -10.54 7.61
C SER A 44 -4.53 -10.31 6.30
N ARG A 45 -5.12 -10.65 5.16
CA ARG A 45 -4.49 -10.40 3.85
C ARG A 45 -4.44 -8.91 3.52
N VAL A 46 -5.51 -8.16 3.77
CA VAL A 46 -5.49 -6.71 3.51
C VAL A 46 -4.61 -5.98 4.52
N ASP A 47 -4.75 -6.28 5.81
CA ASP A 47 -4.05 -5.52 6.86
C ASP A 47 -2.58 -5.92 6.97
N ASN A 48 -2.26 -7.22 6.96
CA ASN A 48 -0.88 -7.67 7.12
C ASN A 48 -0.17 -7.82 5.79
N GLN A 49 -0.77 -8.52 4.82
CA GLN A 49 -0.09 -8.77 3.55
C GLN A 49 -0.01 -7.50 2.69
N GLY A 50 -1.08 -6.72 2.61
CA GLY A 50 -1.09 -5.45 1.87
C GLY A 50 -0.07 -4.45 2.40
N VAL A 51 -0.03 -4.23 3.71
CA VAL A 51 0.98 -3.38 4.35
C VAL A 51 2.40 -3.88 4.08
N ARG A 52 2.63 -5.19 4.13
CA ARG A 52 3.96 -5.78 3.81
C ARG A 52 4.36 -5.56 2.36
N ASN A 53 3.44 -5.73 1.41
CA ASN A 53 3.71 -5.51 -0.02
C ASN A 53 4.10 -4.05 -0.28
N VAL A 54 3.35 -3.12 0.30
CA VAL A 54 3.62 -1.67 0.21
C VAL A 54 4.97 -1.33 0.83
N THR A 55 5.23 -1.83 2.03
CA THR A 55 6.49 -1.61 2.75
C THR A 55 7.68 -2.13 1.95
N LYS A 56 7.59 -3.35 1.42
CA LYS A 56 8.67 -3.94 0.61
C LYS A 56 8.91 -3.17 -0.68
N SER A 57 7.85 -2.77 -1.38
CA SER A 57 7.97 -2.02 -2.63
C SER A 57 8.62 -0.65 -2.38
N PHE A 58 8.28 0.01 -1.27
CA PHE A 58 8.87 1.28 -0.87
C PHE A 58 10.36 1.14 -0.49
N GLN A 59 10.72 0.07 0.21
CA GLN A 59 12.10 -0.25 0.58
C GLN A 59 12.95 -0.67 -0.62
N GLN A 60 12.39 -1.38 -1.61
CA GLN A 60 13.11 -1.78 -2.82
C GLN A 60 13.54 -0.59 -3.68
N GLU A 61 12.76 0.50 -3.66
CA GLU A 61 13.10 1.75 -4.33
C GLU A 61 14.13 2.60 -3.57
N GLN A 62 14.27 2.45 -2.25
CA GLN A 62 15.15 3.29 -1.42
C GLN A 62 16.07 2.45 -0.52
N THR A 63 17.35 2.35 -0.92
CA THR A 63 18.40 1.54 -0.26
C THR A 63 18.81 2.03 1.15
N ILE A 64 18.28 3.13 1.67
CA ILE A 64 18.77 3.72 2.93
C ILE A 64 17.61 4.27 3.77
N ASP A 65 17.49 3.78 5.01
CA ASP A 65 16.65 4.26 6.13
C ASP A 65 15.42 5.12 5.77
N CYS A 66 14.26 4.49 5.61
CA CYS A 66 13.00 5.22 5.44
C CYS A 66 11.95 4.75 6.45
N GLN A 67 11.44 5.69 7.26
CA GLN A 67 10.35 5.45 8.20
C GLN A 67 9.02 5.33 7.46
N ILE A 68 8.42 4.14 7.51
CA ILE A 68 7.07 3.91 7.00
C ILE A 68 6.10 4.13 8.15
N GLN A 69 5.33 5.22 8.07
CA GLN A 69 4.36 5.58 9.10
C GLN A 69 2.98 5.02 8.71
N ILE A 70 2.71 3.77 9.11
CA ILE A 70 1.40 3.12 8.92
C ILE A 70 0.47 3.62 10.02
N PHE A 71 -0.43 4.54 9.70
CA PHE A 71 -1.53 4.87 10.59
C PHE A 71 -2.67 3.88 10.38
N GLN A 72 -2.80 2.90 11.28
CA GLN A 72 -4.05 2.16 11.44
C GLN A 72 -5.06 3.12 12.08
N ILE A 73 -6.12 3.46 11.36
CA ILE A 73 -7.26 4.19 11.94
C ILE A 73 -8.18 3.11 12.52
N SER A 74 -8.14 2.98 13.84
CA SER A 74 -9.03 2.09 14.63
C SER A 74 -10.44 2.66 14.75
#